data_AF-A0AA39VGR0-F1
#
_entry.id   AF-A0AA39VGR0-F1
#
_cell.length_a   1.000
_cell.length_b   1.000
_cell.length_c   1.000
_cell.angle_alpha   90.00
_cell.angle_beta   90.00
_cell.angle_gamma   90.00
#
_symmetry.space_group_name_H-M   'P 1'
#
loop_
_entity.id
_entity.type
_entity.pdbx_description
1 polymer ?
#
loop_
_entity_poly.entity_id
_entity_poly.type
_entity_poly.pdbx_seq_one_letter_code
_entity_poly.pdbx_strand_id
1 'polypeptide(L)'
;MDRYTYGNDGFQLLVDNQADAVSFIYSFPNLSMFFTLSSQGIFEGRYRNKGKKNWDVNFQSLQTECDVYGLCGAFGNCNPKKNPICSCLRGFEPKNIEEWNSGNWTNGCVRKRLLQCEKMNQTGDKVENDGFLKLETMKLPVFAARSYVSIEKCRELCLNNCSCIAYAYDAGISCMTWTGSLIDIQKFSSEGGDLIFD
;
A
#
# COMPACT_ATOMS: atom_id res chain seq x y z
N MET A 1 1.88 -3.90 -4.57
CA MET A 1 1.80 -2.87 -5.62
C MET A 1 3.23 -2.61 -6.04
N ASP A 2 3.73 -3.46 -6.93
CA ASP A 2 5.05 -3.26 -7.52
C ASP A 2 4.98 -1.99 -8.36
N ARG A 3 6.03 -1.17 -8.31
CA ARG A 3 6.11 0.06 -9.08
C ARG A 3 6.10 -0.28 -10.57
N TYR A 4 4.96 -0.19 -11.22
CA TYR A 4 4.91 0.02 -12.66
C TYR A 4 5.23 1.48 -12.91
N THR A 5 6.52 1.79 -12.95
CA THR A 5 7.03 3.11 -13.26
C THR A 5 6.51 3.54 -14.63
N TYR A 6 5.94 4.74 -14.70
CA TYR A 6 5.48 5.33 -15.95
C TYR A 6 6.71 5.67 -16.80
N GLY A 7 7.03 4.80 -17.76
CA GLY A 7 8.04 5.04 -18.80
C GLY A 7 9.26 4.12 -18.72
N ASN A 8 9.47 3.36 -19.81
CA ASN A 8 10.61 2.50 -20.21
C ASN A 8 10.61 0.98 -19.93
N ASP A 9 9.66 0.40 -19.20
CA ASP A 9 9.67 -1.06 -18.91
C ASP A 9 8.68 -1.88 -19.76
N GLY A 10 8.18 -1.33 -20.87
CA GLY A 10 7.27 -2.02 -21.82
C GLY A 10 5.81 -2.16 -21.37
N PHE A 11 5.47 -1.71 -20.16
CA PHE A 11 4.11 -1.63 -19.63
C PHE A 11 3.56 -0.20 -19.68
N GLN A 12 2.26 -0.05 -19.95
CA GLN A 12 1.55 1.22 -20.00
C GLN A 12 0.15 1.11 -19.40
N LEU A 13 -0.24 2.11 -18.63
CA LEU A 13 -1.61 2.27 -18.13
C LEU A 13 -2.27 3.41 -18.90
N LEU A 14 -3.33 3.10 -19.65
CA LEU A 14 -4.14 4.10 -20.35
C LEU A 14 -5.42 4.34 -19.58
N VAL A 15 -5.73 5.62 -19.35
CA VAL A 15 -6.96 6.05 -18.67
C VAL A 15 -7.82 6.75 -19.71
N ASP A 16 -9.01 6.19 -19.97
CA ASP A 16 -10.04 6.80 -20.79
C ASP A 16 -11.14 7.37 -19.89
N ASN A 17 -11.07 8.68 -19.66
CA ASN A 17 -12.04 9.40 -18.83
C ASN A 17 -13.42 9.53 -19.47
N GLN A 18 -13.57 9.31 -20.78
CA GLN A 18 -14.87 9.39 -21.45
C GLN A 18 -15.62 8.07 -21.33
N ALA A 19 -14.90 6.95 -21.43
CA ALA A 19 -15.46 5.61 -21.28
C ALA A 19 -15.44 5.09 -19.83
N ASP A 20 -14.90 5.87 -18.88
CA ASP A 20 -14.63 5.46 -17.50
C ASP A 20 -13.88 4.11 -17.44
N ALA A 21 -12.87 3.98 -18.30
CA ALA A 21 -12.15 2.74 -18.51
C ALA A 21 -10.64 2.93 -18.26
N VAL A 22 -10.03 1.95 -17.59
CA VAL A 22 -8.59 1.88 -17.41
C VAL A 22 -8.06 0.62 -18.08
N SER A 23 -7.17 0.80 -19.05
CA SER A 23 -6.55 -0.29 -19.81
C SER A 23 -5.09 -0.47 -19.41
N PHE A 24 -4.70 -1.71 -19.13
CA PHE A 24 -3.30 -2.09 -18.94
C PHE A 24 -2.78 -2.75 -20.22
N ILE A 25 -1.76 -2.15 -20.83
CA ILE A 25 -1.18 -2.59 -22.10
C ILE A 25 0.29 -2.91 -21.90
N TYR A 26 0.76 -3.92 -22.60
CA TYR A 26 2.16 -4.33 -22.59
C TYR A 26 2.65 -4.65 -23.99
N SER A 27 3.88 -4.26 -24.31
CA SER A 27 4.50 -4.51 -25.62
C SER A 27 6.00 -4.70 -25.47
N PHE A 28 6.49 -5.87 -25.91
CA PHE A 28 7.89 -6.27 -25.81
C PHE A 28 8.40 -6.82 -27.15
N PRO A 29 9.50 -6.30 -27.73
CA PRO A 29 9.94 -6.70 -29.07
C PRO A 29 10.42 -8.15 -29.20
N ASN A 30 11.01 -8.70 -28.13
CA ASN A 30 11.68 -10.02 -28.14
C ASN A 30 11.07 -11.01 -27.14
N LEU A 31 9.90 -10.69 -26.61
CA LEU A 31 9.26 -11.45 -25.55
C LEU A 31 7.76 -11.53 -25.81
N SER A 32 7.21 -12.73 -25.76
CA SER A 32 5.76 -12.95 -25.71
C SER A 32 5.33 -13.03 -24.25
N MET A 33 4.26 -12.35 -23.88
CA MET A 33 3.70 -12.38 -22.53
C MET A 33 2.19 -12.61 -22.60
N PHE A 34 1.66 -13.40 -21.66
CA PHE A 34 0.23 -13.49 -21.41
C PHE A 34 -0.04 -13.56 -19.92
N PHE A 35 -1.28 -13.25 -19.55
CA PHE A 35 -1.76 -13.28 -18.18
C PHE A 35 -2.89 -14.30 -18.08
N THR A 36 -2.93 -15.06 -17.00
CA THR A 36 -3.96 -16.07 -16.75
C THR A 36 -4.40 -16.03 -15.30
N LEU A 37 -5.67 -16.33 -15.06
CA LEU A 37 -6.21 -16.55 -13.72
C LEU A 37 -6.44 -18.05 -13.57
N SER A 38 -5.73 -18.67 -12.62
CA SER A 38 -5.88 -20.11 -12.37
C SER A 38 -7.22 -20.43 -11.70
N SER A 39 -7.61 -21.71 -11.71
CA SER A 39 -8.80 -22.19 -10.98
C SER A 39 -8.73 -21.97 -9.46
N GLN A 40 -7.53 -21.72 -8.92
CA GLN A 40 -7.27 -21.41 -7.53
C GLN A 40 -7.33 -19.89 -7.24
N GLY A 41 -7.65 -19.06 -8.24
CA GLY A 41 -7.70 -17.61 -8.10
C GLY A 41 -6.33 -16.92 -8.12
N ILE A 42 -5.27 -17.62 -8.52
CA ILE A 42 -3.92 -17.05 -8.64
C ILE A 42 -3.79 -16.42 -10.00
N PHE A 43 -3.63 -15.10 -10.03
CA PHE A 43 -3.27 -14.35 -11.23
C PHE A 43 -1.77 -14.52 -11.51
N GLU A 44 -1.43 -15.01 -12.69
CA GLU A 44 -0.06 -15.29 -13.14
C GLU A 44 0.26 -14.58 -14.45
N GLY A 45 1.44 -13.98 -14.53
CA GLY A 45 2.03 -13.56 -15.80
C GLY A 45 3.07 -14.57 -16.26
N ARG A 46 2.93 -15.06 -17.49
CA ARG A 46 3.88 -15.98 -18.11
C ARG A 46 4.51 -15.34 -19.33
N TYR A 47 5.80 -15.58 -19.51
CA TYR A 47 6.55 -15.03 -20.61
C TYR A 47 7.38 -16.09 -21.33
N ARG A 48 7.69 -15.80 -22.59
CA ARG A 48 8.55 -16.63 -23.42
C ARG A 48 9.46 -15.76 -24.25
N ASN A 49 10.76 -15.96 -24.08
CA ASN A 49 11.78 -15.30 -24.89
C ASN A 49 11.79 -15.86 -26.31
N LYS A 50 12.06 -15.00 -27.29
CA LYS A 50 12.22 -15.39 -28.70
C LYS A 50 13.26 -16.51 -28.83
N GLY A 51 12.88 -17.61 -29.48
CA GLY A 51 13.73 -18.79 -29.67
C GLY A 51 13.70 -19.83 -28.54
N LYS A 52 13.08 -19.53 -27.38
CA LYS A 52 12.81 -20.53 -26.36
C LYS A 52 11.45 -21.19 -26.59
N LYS A 53 11.33 -22.48 -26.26
CA LYS A 53 10.06 -23.23 -26.34
C LYS A 53 9.21 -23.08 -25.08
N ASN A 54 9.85 -22.98 -23.92
CA ASN A 54 9.17 -23.02 -22.62
C ASN A 54 8.67 -21.63 -22.22
N TRP A 55 7.57 -21.64 -21.46
CA TRP A 55 7.03 -20.45 -20.80
C TRP A 55 7.53 -20.42 -19.37
N ASP A 56 8.14 -19.31 -18.99
CA ASP A 56 8.62 -19.05 -17.63
C ASP A 56 7.57 -18.18 -16.90
N VAL A 57 7.46 -18.36 -15.59
CA VAL A 57 6.58 -17.53 -14.75
C VAL A 57 7.31 -16.22 -14.45
N ASN A 58 6.71 -15.10 -14.84
CA ASN A 58 7.25 -13.77 -14.55
C ASN A 58 6.84 -13.30 -13.15
N PHE A 59 5.55 -13.42 -12.82
CA PHE A 59 5.02 -13.05 -11.52
C PHE A 59 3.78 -13.88 -11.18
N GLN A 60 3.49 -13.98 -9.89
CA GLN A 60 2.24 -14.47 -9.34
C GLN A 60 1.71 -13.45 -8.33
N SER A 61 0.39 -13.33 -8.24
CA SER A 61 -0.31 -12.43 -7.30
C SER A 61 -0.21 -12.86 -5.83
N LEU A 62 0.04 -14.16 -5.57
CA LEU A 62 0.23 -14.71 -4.23
C LEU A 62 1.59 -15.43 -4.19
N GLN A 63 2.61 -14.75 -3.65
CA GLN A 63 3.96 -15.31 -3.47
C GLN A 63 4.24 -15.60 -1.99
N THR A 64 3.65 -14.83 -1.10
CA THR A 64 3.78 -14.92 0.35
C THR A 64 2.42 -14.76 1.00
N GLU A 65 2.31 -15.15 2.28
CA GLU A 65 1.09 -14.95 3.07
C GLU A 65 0.69 -13.46 3.11
N CYS A 66 1.67 -12.54 3.12
CA CYS A 66 1.42 -11.10 3.13
C CYS A 66 0.73 -10.56 1.86
N ASP A 67 0.66 -11.34 0.78
CA ASP A 67 -0.05 -10.94 -0.43
C ASP A 67 -1.57 -11.18 -0.31
N VAL A 68 -2.01 -11.91 0.74
CA VAL A 68 -3.42 -12.03 1.10
C VAL A 68 -3.92 -10.68 1.61
N TYR A 69 -4.93 -10.15 0.92
CA TYR A 69 -5.52 -8.85 1.22
C TYR A 69 -5.90 -8.72 2.70
N GLY A 70 -5.34 -7.68 3.35
CA GLY A 70 -5.73 -7.31 4.71
C GLY A 70 -5.35 -8.33 5.79
N LEU A 71 -4.39 -9.23 5.55
CA LEU A 71 -4.00 -10.31 6.48
C LEU A 71 -3.74 -9.80 7.92
N CYS A 72 -3.06 -8.67 8.08
CA CYS A 72 -2.71 -8.11 9.38
C CYS A 72 -3.77 -7.16 9.97
N GLY A 73 -4.94 -7.05 9.34
CA GLY A 73 -6.00 -6.14 9.75
C GLY A 73 -5.65 -4.65 9.61
N ALA A 74 -6.53 -3.79 10.13
CA ALA A 74 -6.33 -2.34 10.14
C ALA A 74 -5.12 -1.94 10.99
N PHE A 75 -4.31 -1.00 10.50
CA PHE A 75 -3.10 -0.50 11.16
C PHE A 75 -2.07 -1.59 11.51
N GLY A 76 -2.18 -2.76 10.88
CA GLY A 76 -1.18 -3.82 10.90
C GLY A 76 -0.27 -3.74 9.67
N ASN A 77 1.01 -4.02 9.87
CA ASN A 77 2.01 -4.18 8.81
C ASN A 77 2.41 -5.65 8.68
N CYS A 78 2.38 -6.17 7.47
CA CYS A 78 2.87 -7.51 7.15
C CYS A 78 4.34 -7.48 6.71
N ASN A 79 5.17 -8.38 7.22
CA ASN A 79 6.54 -8.59 6.77
C ASN A 79 6.84 -10.08 6.70
N PRO A 80 6.97 -10.68 5.49
CA PRO A 80 7.15 -12.12 5.34
C PRO A 80 8.52 -12.61 5.84
N LYS A 81 9.45 -11.70 6.17
CA LYS A 81 10.77 -12.02 6.72
C LYS A 81 10.81 -12.01 8.26
N LYS A 82 9.70 -11.70 8.93
CA LYS A 82 9.61 -11.64 10.39
C LYS A 82 8.76 -12.77 10.95
N ASN A 83 8.97 -13.08 12.24
CA ASN A 83 8.10 -13.96 13.00
C ASN A 83 7.78 -13.29 14.35
N PRO A 84 6.51 -12.92 14.63
CA PRO A 84 5.33 -13.05 13.74
C PRO A 84 5.44 -12.17 12.49
N ILE A 85 4.76 -12.57 11.41
CA ILE A 85 4.73 -11.81 10.14
C ILE A 85 3.97 -10.48 10.27
N CYS A 86 2.99 -10.42 11.18
CA CYS A 86 2.20 -9.22 11.44
C CYS A 86 2.71 -8.48 12.68
N SER A 87 2.79 -7.15 12.54
CA SER A 87 3.11 -6.23 13.65
C SER A 87 2.27 -4.97 13.53
N CYS A 88 1.80 -4.41 14.65
CA CYS A 88 1.16 -3.10 14.63
C CYS A 88 2.12 -2.00 14.18
N LEU A 89 1.58 -0.98 13.52
CA LEU A 89 2.33 0.25 13.26
C LEU A 89 2.82 0.85 14.58
N ARG A 90 3.95 1.55 14.54
CA ARG A 90 4.47 2.24 15.73
C ARG A 90 3.44 3.27 16.20
N GLY A 91 3.14 3.27 17.49
CA GLY A 91 2.06 4.08 18.07
C GLY A 91 0.71 3.36 18.20
N PHE A 92 0.63 2.13 17.68
CA PHE A 92 -0.56 1.27 17.76
C PHE A 92 -0.29 0.01 18.58
N GLU A 93 -1.35 -0.63 19.05
CA GLU A 93 -1.34 -1.92 19.74
C GLU A 93 -2.48 -2.82 19.27
N PRO A 94 -2.36 -4.15 19.46
CA PRO A 94 -3.40 -5.07 19.04
C PRO A 94 -4.74 -4.72 19.69
N LYS A 95 -5.81 -4.70 18.89
CA LYS A 95 -7.16 -4.45 19.39
C LYS A 95 -7.63 -5.57 20.34
N ASN A 96 -7.23 -6.80 20.04
CA ASN A 96 -7.42 -7.97 20.89
C ASN A 96 -6.08 -8.72 21.02
N ILE A 97 -5.47 -8.67 22.21
CA ILE A 97 -4.15 -9.25 22.45
C ILE A 97 -4.16 -10.79 22.47
N GLU A 98 -5.27 -11.42 22.87
CA GLU A 98 -5.39 -12.88 22.92
C GLU A 98 -5.45 -13.46 21.50
N GLU A 99 -6.27 -12.86 20.64
CA GLU A 99 -6.31 -13.20 19.22
C GLU A 99 -4.96 -12.95 18.55
N TRP A 100 -4.33 -11.81 18.80
CA TRP A 100 -3.04 -11.47 18.21
C TRP A 100 -1.95 -12.48 18.56
N ASN A 101 -1.90 -12.91 19.82
CA ASN A 101 -0.93 -13.90 20.31
C ASN A 101 -1.21 -15.33 19.81
N SER A 102 -2.44 -15.62 19.40
CA SER A 102 -2.81 -16.89 18.77
C SER A 102 -2.63 -16.91 17.24
N GLY A 103 -2.14 -15.81 16.66
CA GLY A 103 -1.93 -15.67 15.21
C GLY A 103 -3.17 -15.21 14.44
N ASN A 104 -4.23 -14.79 15.16
CA ASN A 104 -5.39 -14.17 14.55
C ASN A 104 -5.24 -12.63 14.56
N TRP A 105 -4.87 -12.06 13.42
CA TRP A 105 -4.63 -10.61 13.28
C TRP A 105 -5.81 -9.85 12.67
N THR A 106 -6.98 -10.48 12.45
CA THR A 106 -8.10 -9.89 11.71
C THR A 106 -8.65 -8.62 12.36
N ASN A 107 -8.61 -8.54 13.69
CA ASN A 107 -9.05 -7.35 14.42
C ASN A 107 -8.08 -6.16 14.33
N GLY A 108 -6.87 -6.37 13.79
CA GLY A 108 -5.88 -5.35 13.57
C GLY A 108 -5.42 -4.67 14.87
N CYS A 109 -5.05 -3.41 14.73
CA CYS A 109 -4.48 -2.59 15.78
C CYS A 109 -5.29 -1.31 15.99
N VAL A 110 -5.17 -0.75 17.19
CA VAL A 110 -5.77 0.53 17.60
C VAL A 110 -4.68 1.47 18.09
N ARG A 111 -4.92 2.78 17.93
CA ARG A 111 -3.98 3.82 18.31
C ARG A 111 -3.87 3.89 19.85
N LYS A 112 -2.64 4.02 20.37
CA LYS A 112 -2.40 4.07 21.84
C LYS A 112 -2.79 5.41 22.47
N ARG A 113 -2.80 6.49 21.70
CA ARG A 113 -3.02 7.87 22.18
C ARG A 113 -3.85 8.65 21.18
N LEU A 114 -4.71 9.54 21.65
CA LEU A 114 -5.48 10.45 20.81
C LEU A 114 -4.57 11.46 20.09
N LEU A 115 -4.97 11.81 18.87
CA LEU A 115 -4.32 12.85 18.06
C LEU A 115 -4.60 14.25 18.63
N GLN A 116 -3.76 15.21 18.28
CA GLN A 116 -3.84 16.62 18.61
C GLN A 116 -5.16 17.22 18.13
N CYS A 117 -5.59 16.97 16.89
CA CYS A 117 -6.88 17.45 16.38
C CYS A 117 -8.06 16.90 17.21
N GLU A 118 -7.97 15.66 17.70
CA GLU A 118 -9.01 15.07 18.56
C GLU A 118 -9.02 15.72 19.95
N LYS A 119 -7.84 16.05 20.49
CA LYS A 119 -7.71 16.74 21.78
C LYS A 119 -8.14 18.20 21.72
N MET A 120 -7.84 18.91 20.63
CA MET A 120 -8.26 20.32 20.45
C MET A 120 -9.80 20.44 20.47
N ASN A 121 -10.51 19.46 19.92
CA ASN A 121 -11.97 19.40 19.98
C ASN A 121 -12.53 19.18 21.39
N GLN A 122 -11.70 18.76 22.36
CA GLN A 122 -12.12 18.44 23.72
C GLN A 122 -11.65 19.45 24.78
N THR A 123 -10.45 20.04 24.64
CA THR A 123 -9.84 20.81 25.74
C THR A 123 -9.30 22.19 25.38
N GLY A 124 -9.27 22.61 24.11
CA GLY A 124 -8.85 23.97 23.72
C GLY A 124 -7.38 24.35 23.99
N ASP A 125 -6.60 23.46 24.63
CA ASP A 125 -5.19 23.69 24.96
C ASP A 125 -4.24 23.38 23.78
N LYS A 126 -3.12 24.11 23.70
CA LYS A 126 -2.00 23.82 22.80
C LYS A 126 -1.32 22.51 23.22
N VAL A 127 -1.76 21.41 22.62
CA VAL A 127 -1.13 20.10 22.77
C VAL A 127 0.11 20.01 21.86
N GLU A 128 1.14 19.27 22.31
CA GLU A 128 2.31 18.86 21.52
C GLU A 128 1.92 18.39 20.10
N ASN A 129 2.69 18.78 19.09
CA ASN A 129 2.44 18.39 17.70
C ASN A 129 2.56 16.86 17.56
N ASP A 130 1.56 16.24 16.92
CA ASP A 130 1.69 14.84 16.51
C ASP A 130 2.85 14.74 15.51
N GLY A 131 3.84 13.93 15.87
CA GLY A 131 4.98 13.67 15.01
C GLY A 131 4.61 12.62 13.98
N PHE A 132 4.61 13.00 12.70
CA PHE A 132 4.47 12.01 11.62
C PHE A 132 5.65 11.03 11.63
N LEU A 133 5.32 9.75 11.58
CA LEU A 133 6.25 8.64 11.44
C LEU A 133 6.36 8.24 9.96
N LYS A 134 7.57 7.89 9.54
CA LYS A 134 7.86 7.44 8.18
C LYS A 134 8.05 5.92 8.15
N LEU A 135 7.35 5.25 7.25
CA LEU A 135 7.52 3.85 6.89
C LEU A 135 8.04 3.77 5.47
N GLU A 136 9.25 3.26 5.30
CA GLU A 136 9.90 3.19 4.00
C GLU A 136 9.63 1.87 3.30
N THR A 137 9.74 1.85 1.97
CA THR A 137 9.67 0.61 1.16
C THR A 137 8.42 -0.24 1.48
N MET A 138 7.27 0.42 1.48
CA MET A 138 5.98 -0.20 1.77
C MET A 138 5.15 -0.41 0.50
N LYS A 139 4.39 -1.50 0.48
CA LYS A 139 3.10 -1.55 -0.22
C LYS A 139 2.19 -0.53 0.46
N LEU A 140 1.82 0.52 -0.28
CA LEU A 140 0.96 1.56 0.25
C LEU A 140 -0.46 1.00 0.54
N PRO A 141 -1.14 1.52 1.58
CA PRO A 141 -2.48 1.05 1.93
C PRO A 141 -3.48 1.27 0.80
N VAL A 142 -4.54 0.46 0.77
CA VAL A 142 -5.64 0.65 -0.19
C VAL A 142 -6.48 1.88 0.12
N PHE A 143 -7.35 2.27 -0.80
CA PHE A 143 -8.34 3.35 -0.66
C PHE A 143 -7.76 4.76 -0.43
N ALA A 144 -6.61 5.05 -1.04
CA ALA A 144 -6.06 6.40 -1.05
C ALA A 144 -6.94 7.37 -1.86
N ALA A 145 -7.14 8.57 -1.34
CA ALA A 145 -7.61 9.70 -2.13
C ALA A 145 -6.43 10.28 -2.92
N ARG A 146 -6.59 10.45 -4.24
CA ARG A 146 -5.54 10.98 -5.12
C ARG A 146 -5.75 12.47 -5.39
N SER A 147 -4.65 13.23 -5.32
CA SER A 147 -4.61 14.65 -5.71
C SER A 147 -3.37 14.93 -6.57
N TYR A 148 -3.52 15.73 -7.62
CA TYR A 148 -2.41 16.12 -8.50
C TYR A 148 -1.75 17.40 -8.00
N VAL A 149 -0.85 17.27 -7.03
CA VAL A 149 -0.13 18.40 -6.41
C VAL A 149 1.35 18.07 -6.23
N SER A 150 2.17 19.05 -5.87
CA SER A 150 3.58 18.79 -5.54
C SER A 150 3.72 18.01 -4.23
N ILE A 151 4.90 17.45 -3.98
CA ILE A 151 5.19 16.73 -2.73
C ILE A 151 5.05 17.62 -1.50
N GLU A 152 5.49 18.88 -1.57
CA GLU A 152 5.35 19.86 -0.49
C GLU A 152 3.87 20.10 -0.20
N LYS A 153 3.07 20.27 -1.26
CA LYS A 153 1.64 20.50 -1.11
C LYS A 153 0.89 19.26 -0.62
N CYS A 154 1.36 18.05 -0.96
CA CYS A 154 0.77 16.81 -0.47
C CYS A 154 0.83 16.73 1.06
N ARG A 155 1.98 17.09 1.64
CA ARG A 155 2.13 17.18 3.09
C ARG A 155 1.18 18.21 3.69
N GLU A 156 1.13 19.41 3.13
CA GLU A 156 0.23 20.46 3.61
C GLU A 156 -1.25 20.06 3.53
N LEU A 157 -1.66 19.35 2.48
CA LEU A 157 -3.03 18.87 2.34
C LEU A 157 -3.44 17.95 3.48
N CYS A 158 -2.54 17.06 3.90
CA CYS A 158 -2.82 16.18 5.03
C CYS A 158 -2.81 16.95 6.35
N LEU A 159 -1.79 17.77 6.59
CA LEU A 159 -1.65 18.56 7.82
C LEU A 159 -2.82 19.52 8.07
N ASN A 160 -3.39 20.09 7.02
CA ASN A 160 -4.51 21.02 7.12
C ASN A 160 -5.88 20.31 7.18
N ASN A 161 -5.89 18.98 7.15
CA ASN A 161 -7.10 18.18 7.27
C ASN A 161 -7.00 17.29 8.51
N CYS A 162 -7.70 17.67 9.58
CA CYS A 162 -7.71 16.90 10.83
C CYS A 162 -8.25 15.47 10.71
N SER A 163 -8.90 15.11 9.60
CA SER A 163 -9.30 13.72 9.33
C SER A 163 -8.21 12.92 8.59
N CYS A 164 -7.17 13.57 8.07
CA CYS A 164 -6.08 12.89 7.38
C CYS A 164 -5.14 12.26 8.39
N ILE A 165 -4.91 10.95 8.25
CA ILE A 165 -4.07 10.17 9.16
C ILE A 165 -2.78 9.67 8.50
N ALA A 166 -2.71 9.72 7.16
CA ALA A 166 -1.51 9.38 6.43
C ALA A 166 -1.48 10.03 5.04
N TYR A 167 -0.27 10.20 4.51
CA TYR A 167 -0.03 10.59 3.14
C TYR A 167 1.20 9.88 2.56
N ALA A 168 1.26 9.83 1.23
CA ALA A 168 2.38 9.32 0.48
C ALA A 168 2.48 10.10 -0.84
N TYR A 169 3.67 10.15 -1.42
CA TYR A 169 3.90 10.78 -2.70
C TYR A 169 4.68 9.83 -3.61
N ASP A 170 4.20 9.67 -4.83
CA ASP A 170 4.92 8.96 -5.88
C ASP A 170 4.94 9.82 -7.14
N ALA A 171 6.05 9.83 -7.88
CA ALA A 171 6.20 10.70 -9.05
C ALA A 171 5.23 10.35 -10.19
N GLY A 172 4.79 9.09 -10.31
CA GLY A 172 3.83 8.65 -11.32
C GLY A 172 2.36 8.77 -10.88
N ILE A 173 2.10 8.68 -9.57
CA ILE A 173 0.73 8.71 -9.01
C ILE A 173 0.36 10.11 -8.47
N SER A 174 1.35 10.93 -8.15
CA SER A 174 1.25 12.18 -7.37
C SER A 174 0.87 11.93 -5.90
N CYS A 175 0.09 12.82 -5.29
CA CYS A 175 -0.25 12.78 -3.88
C CYS A 175 -1.34 11.75 -3.58
N MET A 176 -1.14 10.99 -2.51
CA MET A 176 -2.09 10.04 -1.94
C MET A 176 -2.32 10.40 -0.47
N THR A 177 -3.58 10.52 -0.05
CA THR A 177 -3.95 10.76 1.35
C THR A 177 -4.97 9.74 1.84
N TRP A 178 -4.96 9.47 3.15
CA TRP A 178 -5.88 8.55 3.81
C TRP A 178 -6.56 9.25 4.98
N THR A 179 -7.88 9.07 5.08
CA THR A 179 -8.67 9.54 6.22
C THR A 179 -9.32 8.40 7.02
N GLY A 180 -9.37 7.21 6.44
CA GLY A 180 -9.86 5.98 7.08
C GLY A 180 -8.71 5.06 7.48
N SER A 181 -9.05 3.93 8.08
CA SER A 181 -8.07 2.94 8.53
C SER A 181 -7.09 2.53 7.43
N LEU A 182 -5.81 2.44 7.79
CA LEU A 182 -4.78 1.98 6.88
C LEU A 182 -4.80 0.45 6.83
N ILE A 183 -5.12 -0.12 5.67
CA ILE A 183 -5.30 -1.57 5.48
C ILE A 183 -4.38 -2.04 4.35
N ASP A 184 -3.93 -3.30 4.44
CA ASP A 184 -3.16 -3.97 3.40
C ASP A 184 -1.72 -3.41 3.23
N ILE A 185 -1.12 -2.99 4.35
CA ILE A 185 0.27 -2.55 4.42
C ILE A 185 1.20 -3.76 4.48
N GLN A 186 2.23 -3.75 3.65
CA GLN A 186 3.26 -4.79 3.60
C GLN A 186 4.63 -4.15 3.42
N LYS A 187 5.62 -4.65 4.15
CA LYS A 187 7.02 -4.30 3.99
C LYS A 187 7.60 -5.07 2.80
N PHE A 188 8.13 -4.33 1.83
CA PHE A 188 8.89 -4.89 0.72
C PHE A 188 10.39 -4.90 1.01
N SER A 189 11.13 -5.72 0.25
CA SER A 189 12.57 -5.92 0.46
C SER A 189 13.45 -4.81 -0.10
N SER A 190 13.01 -4.13 -1.15
CA SER A 190 13.85 -3.21 -1.92
C SER A 190 13.07 -2.12 -2.64
N GLU A 191 11.87 -2.42 -3.14
CA GLU A 191 11.05 -1.48 -3.92
C GLU A 191 9.71 -1.28 -3.22
N GLY A 192 9.30 -0.02 -3.02
CA GLY A 192 8.04 0.34 -2.38
C GLY A 192 7.93 1.84 -2.19
N GLY A 193 6.75 2.30 -1.76
CA GLY A 193 6.50 3.71 -1.43
C GLY A 193 6.88 4.05 0.00
N ASP A 194 7.07 5.34 0.27
CA ASP A 194 7.20 5.86 1.62
C ASP A 194 5.82 6.31 2.11
N LEU A 195 5.35 5.71 3.20
CA LEU A 195 4.11 6.07 3.88
C LEU A 195 4.43 6.93 5.10
N ILE A 196 3.86 8.12 5.15
CA ILE A 196 4.00 9.05 6.27
C ILE A 196 2.66 9.09 7.01
N PHE A 197 2.63 8.73 8.29
CA PHE A 197 1.40 8.59 9.07
C PHE A 197 1.56 9.21 10.45
N ASP A 198 0.47 9.73 11.01
CA ASP A 198 0.45 10.27 12.38
C ASP A 198 0.21 9.21 13.44
#